data_AF-A0A7S0J7U4-F1
#
_entry.id   AF-A0A7S0J7U4-F1
#
_cell.length_a   1.000
_cell.length_b   1.000
_cell.length_c   1.000
_cell.angle_alpha   90.00
_cell.angle_beta   90.00
_cell.angle_gamma   90.00
#
_symmetry.space_group_name_H-M   'P 1'
#
loop_
_entity.id
_entity.type
_entity.pdbx_description
1 polymer ?
#
loop_
_entity_poly.entity_id
_entity_poly.type
_entity_poly.pdbx_seq_one_letter_code
_entity_poly.pdbx_strand_id
1 'polypeptide(L)'
;ESYGGAFLRNLTRPLDAFSWHFYYGPGSSRPHGIPPENFSKPAILDRFLQDATSAAKVWREAARGAELWLGESSSTYGGGTANASASFVAGFMWLDKLGIAASLGHHAVLRQTFAHSSYSVI
;
A
#
# COMPACT_ATOMS: atom_id res chain seq x y z
N GLU A 1 -6.82 -19.97 3.64
CA GLU A 1 -7.02 -19.28 2.35
C GLU A 1 -7.27 -17.80 2.62
N SER A 2 -6.69 -16.86 1.84
CA SER A 2 -6.97 -15.42 2.03
C SER A 2 -8.30 -15.04 1.40
N TYR A 3 -8.98 -14.02 1.94
CA TYR A 3 -10.24 -13.52 1.38
C TYR A 3 -10.10 -13.11 -0.10
N GLY A 4 -9.02 -12.39 -0.45
CA GLY A 4 -8.75 -12.00 -1.83
C GLY A 4 -8.60 -13.19 -2.79
N GLY A 5 -7.95 -14.27 -2.33
CA GLY A 5 -7.82 -15.49 -3.15
C GLY A 5 -9.15 -16.21 -3.34
N ALA A 6 -9.94 -16.33 -2.26
CA ALA A 6 -11.28 -16.91 -2.33
C ALA A 6 -12.19 -16.10 -3.25
N PHE A 7 -12.15 -14.77 -3.15
CA PHE A 7 -12.88 -13.86 -4.03
C PHE A 7 -12.52 -14.10 -5.51
N LEU A 8 -11.24 -14.05 -5.86
CA LEU A 8 -10.77 -14.25 -7.24
C LEU A 8 -11.15 -15.62 -7.82
N ARG A 9 -11.06 -16.68 -7.01
CA ARG A 9 -11.44 -18.05 -7.43
C ARG A 9 -12.95 -18.21 -7.69
N ASN A 10 -13.79 -17.49 -6.96
CA ASN A 10 -15.24 -17.58 -7.08
C ASN A 10 -15.82 -16.66 -8.15
N LEU A 11 -15.00 -15.88 -8.85
CA LEU A 11 -15.46 -15.05 -9.95
C LEU A 11 -15.94 -15.89 -11.13
N THR A 12 -17.11 -15.59 -11.66
CA THR A 12 -17.63 -16.21 -12.90
C THR A 12 -17.09 -15.53 -14.15
N ARG A 13 -16.61 -14.27 -14.03
CA ARG A 13 -15.99 -13.48 -15.09
C ARG A 13 -14.67 -12.86 -14.61
N PRO A 14 -13.65 -12.75 -15.47
CA PRO A 14 -12.40 -12.10 -15.09
C PRO A 14 -12.62 -10.60 -14.79
N LEU A 15 -11.77 -10.04 -13.93
CA LEU A 15 -11.66 -8.60 -13.71
C LEU A 15 -10.61 -8.01 -14.66
N ASP A 16 -10.71 -6.72 -14.93
CA ASP A 16 -9.61 -5.98 -15.55
C ASP A 16 -8.44 -5.79 -14.57
N ALA A 17 -8.74 -5.52 -13.30
CA ALA A 17 -7.74 -5.38 -12.23
C ALA A 17 -8.23 -5.92 -10.89
N PHE A 18 -7.32 -6.52 -10.13
CA PHE A 18 -7.46 -6.84 -8.72
C PHE A 18 -6.73 -5.80 -7.88
N SER A 19 -7.45 -5.12 -7.00
CA SER A 19 -6.90 -4.07 -6.15
C SER A 19 -6.89 -4.44 -4.67
N TRP A 20 -5.89 -3.93 -3.96
CA TRP A 20 -5.77 -4.02 -2.52
C TRP A 20 -5.18 -2.72 -1.95
N HIS A 21 -5.33 -2.52 -0.65
CA HIS A 21 -4.94 -1.27 0.03
C HIS A 21 -3.82 -1.53 1.03
N PHE A 22 -2.94 -0.54 1.23
CA PHE A 22 -1.87 -0.65 2.21
C PHE A 22 -1.54 0.69 2.89
N TYR A 23 -1.31 0.64 4.20
CA TYR A 23 -0.73 1.70 5.00
C TYR A 23 0.27 1.08 5.97
N TYR A 24 1.39 1.74 6.24
CA TYR A 24 2.44 1.19 7.10
C TYR A 24 1.98 0.99 8.57
N GLY A 25 0.97 1.75 9.00
CA GLY A 25 0.38 1.68 10.32
C GLY A 25 -0.46 2.92 10.66
N PRO A 26 -0.88 3.07 11.93
CA PRO A 26 -1.65 4.23 12.37
C PRO A 26 -0.81 5.52 12.33
N GLY A 27 -1.48 6.66 12.11
CA GLY A 27 -0.87 7.97 12.33
C GLY A 27 -0.36 8.12 13.77
N SER A 28 0.68 8.93 13.97
CA SER A 28 1.40 9.01 15.26
C SER A 28 0.54 9.44 16.45
N SER A 29 -0.59 10.12 16.22
CA SER A 29 -1.53 10.55 17.26
C SER A 29 -2.45 9.43 17.77
N ARG A 30 -2.36 8.22 17.21
CA ARG A 30 -3.19 7.06 17.56
C ARG A 30 -2.36 6.02 18.35
N PRO A 31 -3.02 5.12 19.10
CA PRO A 31 -2.33 4.01 19.75
C PRO A 31 -1.49 3.20 18.76
N HIS A 32 -0.25 2.88 19.15
CA HIS A 32 0.73 2.19 18.31
C HIS A 32 1.09 2.91 17.00
N GLY A 33 0.87 4.23 16.94
CA GLY A 33 1.18 5.07 15.78
C GLY A 33 2.66 5.05 15.41
N ILE A 34 2.94 5.26 14.12
CA ILE A 34 4.32 5.33 13.63
C ILE A 34 4.80 6.77 13.79
N PRO A 35 5.83 7.01 14.62
CA PRO A 35 6.38 8.35 14.77
C PRO A 35 7.26 8.72 13.57
N PRO A 36 7.44 10.02 13.26
CA PRO A 36 8.13 10.48 12.05
C PRO A 36 9.56 9.94 11.87
N GLU A 37 10.31 9.77 12.96
CA GLU A 37 11.67 9.21 12.97
C GLU A 37 11.74 7.73 12.52
N ASN A 38 10.59 7.06 12.44
CA ASN A 38 10.48 5.70 11.96
C ASN A 38 10.13 5.61 10.46
N PHE A 39 9.89 6.73 9.79
CA PHE A 39 9.46 6.73 8.38
C PHE A 39 10.54 6.25 7.41
N SER A 40 11.81 6.29 7.82
CA SER A 40 12.96 5.80 7.04
C SER A 40 13.54 4.49 7.59
N LYS A 41 12.94 3.89 8.63
CA LYS A 41 13.47 2.67 9.24
C LYS A 41 13.21 1.45 8.34
N PRO A 42 14.23 0.69 7.92
CA PRO A 42 14.04 -0.47 7.05
C PRO A 42 13.01 -1.48 7.59
N ALA A 43 13.05 -1.77 8.90
CA ALA A 43 12.08 -2.68 9.53
C ALA A 43 10.61 -2.22 9.45
N ILE A 44 10.36 -0.93 9.21
CA ILE A 44 9.01 -0.40 8.92
C ILE A 44 8.72 -0.49 7.42
N LEU A 45 9.70 -0.15 6.57
CA LEU A 45 9.58 -0.23 5.11
C LEU A 45 9.31 -1.66 4.62
N ASP A 46 10.00 -2.65 5.21
CA ASP A 46 9.88 -4.08 4.90
C ASP A 46 8.47 -4.65 5.15
N ARG A 47 7.61 -3.95 5.92
CA ARG A 47 6.20 -4.33 6.05
C ARG A 47 5.48 -4.33 4.71
N PHE A 48 5.77 -3.35 3.86
CA PHE A 48 5.19 -3.32 2.52
C PHE A 48 5.71 -4.47 1.67
N LEU A 49 7.01 -4.79 1.75
CA LEU A 49 7.58 -5.93 1.02
C LEU A 49 6.85 -7.25 1.39
N GLN A 50 6.62 -7.48 2.68
CA GLN A 50 5.92 -8.67 3.15
C GLN A 50 4.49 -8.74 2.60
N ASP A 51 3.71 -7.67 2.75
CA ASP A 51 2.30 -7.64 2.33
C ASP A 51 2.15 -7.66 0.80
N ALA A 52 2.99 -6.91 0.08
CA ALA A 52 2.98 -6.88 -1.38
C ALA A 52 3.41 -8.23 -1.98
N THR A 53 4.35 -8.95 -1.34
CA THR A 53 4.72 -10.31 -1.75
C THR A 53 3.55 -11.27 -1.57
N SER A 54 2.83 -11.17 -0.45
CA SER A 54 1.62 -11.95 -0.19
C SER A 54 0.52 -11.66 -1.21
N ALA A 55 0.25 -10.39 -1.50
CA ALA A 55 -0.72 -9.97 -2.50
C ALA A 55 -0.35 -10.47 -3.90
N ALA A 56 0.92 -10.34 -4.30
CA ALA A 56 1.41 -10.83 -5.59
C ALA A 56 1.29 -12.35 -5.71
N LYS A 57 1.52 -13.11 -4.62
CA LYS A 57 1.32 -14.57 -4.61
C LYS A 57 -0.15 -14.92 -4.85
N VAL A 58 -1.07 -14.31 -4.10
CA VAL A 58 -2.52 -14.53 -4.25
C VAL A 58 -2.98 -14.20 -5.68
N TRP A 59 -2.49 -13.08 -6.22
CA TRP A 59 -2.79 -12.64 -7.58
C TRP A 59 -2.28 -13.65 -8.63
N ARG A 60 -1.00 -14.05 -8.57
CA ARG A 60 -0.43 -15.04 -9.51
C ARG A 60 -1.19 -16.37 -9.52
N GLU A 61 -1.72 -16.79 -8.38
CA GLU A 61 -2.45 -18.05 -8.25
C GLU A 61 -3.91 -17.98 -8.76
N ALA A 62 -4.54 -16.80 -8.80
CA ALA A 62 -6.00 -16.70 -8.97
C ALA A 62 -6.51 -15.61 -9.92
N ALA A 63 -5.68 -14.70 -10.44
CA ALA A 63 -6.13 -13.47 -11.10
C ALA A 63 -6.83 -13.65 -12.45
N ARG A 64 -6.68 -14.80 -13.12
CA ARG A 64 -7.32 -15.11 -14.42
C ARG A 64 -7.17 -13.99 -15.47
N GLY A 65 -6.01 -13.34 -15.50
CA GLY A 65 -5.68 -12.26 -16.45
C GLY A 65 -5.87 -10.84 -15.91
N ALA A 66 -6.48 -10.65 -14.74
CA ALA A 66 -6.58 -9.33 -14.13
C ALA A 66 -5.19 -8.75 -13.80
N GLU A 67 -5.01 -7.44 -13.95
CA GLU A 67 -3.82 -6.75 -13.47
C GLU A 67 -3.76 -6.68 -11.94
N LEU A 68 -2.57 -6.49 -11.37
CA LEU A 68 -2.40 -6.27 -9.92
C LEU A 68 -2.23 -4.79 -9.62
N TRP A 69 -3.12 -4.20 -8.84
CA TRP A 69 -3.09 -2.78 -8.49
C TRP A 69 -2.99 -2.58 -6.98
N LEU A 70 -2.23 -1.57 -6.56
CA LEU A 70 -2.37 -0.99 -5.23
C LEU A 70 -3.40 0.14 -5.33
N GLY A 71 -4.67 -0.17 -5.00
CA GLY A 71 -5.83 0.69 -5.29
C GLY A 71 -5.98 1.91 -4.38
N GLU A 72 -5.38 1.87 -3.20
CA GLU A 72 -5.31 3.01 -2.28
C GLU A 72 -4.13 2.81 -1.33
N SER A 73 -3.20 3.76 -1.27
CA SER A 73 -2.08 3.66 -0.34
C SER A 73 -1.43 4.98 0.03
N SER A 74 -0.90 5.05 1.24
CA SER A 74 -0.12 6.19 1.71
C SER A 74 0.88 5.81 2.80
N SER A 75 1.41 6.78 3.56
CA SER A 75 2.26 6.56 4.73
C SER A 75 1.49 5.85 5.85
N THR A 76 0.69 6.59 6.61
CA THR A 76 -0.08 6.10 7.77
C THR A 76 -1.57 6.31 7.57
N TYR A 77 -2.39 5.40 8.11
CA TYR A 77 -3.85 5.52 8.00
C TYR A 77 -4.42 6.51 9.02
N GLY A 78 -5.70 6.84 8.86
CA GLY A 78 -6.41 7.77 9.74
C GLY A 78 -6.10 9.24 9.44
N GLY A 79 -5.77 9.54 8.19
CA GLY A 79 -5.47 10.88 7.68
C GLY A 79 -3.97 11.22 7.59
N GLY A 80 -3.10 10.24 7.83
CA GLY A 80 -1.66 10.46 7.89
C GLY A 80 -1.20 10.97 9.26
N THR A 81 0.12 11.11 9.38
CA THR A 81 0.77 11.74 10.54
C THR A 81 0.98 13.23 10.23
N ALA A 82 0.37 14.10 11.04
CA ALA A 82 0.49 15.56 10.92
C ALA A 82 1.97 15.99 10.84
N ASN A 83 2.27 16.96 9.97
CA ASN A 83 3.62 17.48 9.68
C ASN A 83 4.64 16.49 9.11
N ALA A 84 4.39 15.17 9.14
CA ALA A 84 5.33 14.17 8.63
C ALA A 84 4.90 13.62 7.26
N SER A 85 3.61 13.32 7.09
CA SER A 85 3.10 12.64 5.88
C SER A 85 3.06 13.51 4.62
N ALA A 86 3.16 14.83 4.79
CA ALA A 86 3.30 15.82 3.71
C ALA A 86 4.73 16.39 3.61
N SER A 87 5.70 15.83 4.34
CA SER A 87 7.07 16.32 4.38
C SER A 87 8.03 15.44 3.58
N PHE A 88 9.28 15.89 3.44
CA PHE A 88 10.34 15.14 2.77
C PHE A 88 10.52 13.71 3.33
N VAL A 89 10.36 13.49 4.63
CA VAL A 89 10.56 12.15 5.22
C VAL A 89 9.53 11.12 4.74
N ALA A 90 8.34 11.56 4.30
CA ALA A 90 7.36 10.66 3.68
C ALA A 90 7.84 10.11 2.32
N GLY A 91 8.80 10.77 1.69
CA GLY A 91 9.41 10.34 0.43
C GLY A 91 10.11 8.98 0.53
N PHE A 92 10.70 8.63 1.68
CA PHE A 92 11.31 7.31 1.88
C PHE A 92 10.28 6.19 1.73
N MET A 93 9.16 6.29 2.45
CA MET A 93 8.04 5.36 2.34
C MET A 93 7.44 5.33 0.92
N TRP A 94 7.30 6.49 0.28
CA TRP A 94 6.66 6.56 -1.03
C TRP A 94 7.53 5.96 -2.14
N LEU A 95 8.81 6.34 -2.20
CA LEU A 95 9.71 5.88 -3.26
C LEU A 95 10.07 4.41 -3.11
N ASP A 96 10.29 3.93 -1.87
CA ASP A 96 10.52 2.52 -1.57
C ASP A 96 9.32 1.66 -2.00
N LYS A 97 8.10 2.08 -1.64
CA LYS A 97 6.86 1.43 -2.07
C LYS A 97 6.72 1.35 -3.58
N LEU A 98 7.02 2.43 -4.30
CA LEU A 98 6.97 2.41 -5.77
C LEU A 98 7.97 1.41 -6.35
N GLY A 99 9.20 1.35 -5.82
CA GLY A 99 10.22 0.40 -6.24
C GLY A 99 9.82 -1.06 -6.00
N ILE A 100 9.32 -1.37 -4.81
CA ILE A 100 8.85 -2.71 -4.44
C ILE A 100 7.59 -3.10 -5.23
N ALA A 101 6.63 -2.19 -5.39
CA ALA A 101 5.40 -2.45 -6.14
C ALA A 101 5.73 -2.81 -7.59
N ALA A 102 6.61 -2.02 -8.23
CA ALA A 102 7.07 -2.27 -9.59
C ALA A 102 7.81 -3.62 -9.71
N SER A 103 8.71 -3.94 -8.78
CA SER A 103 9.46 -5.20 -8.82
C SER A 103 8.59 -6.44 -8.60
N LEU A 104 7.46 -6.30 -7.91
CA LEU A 104 6.51 -7.39 -7.64
C LEU A 104 5.38 -7.50 -8.68
N GLY A 105 5.35 -6.62 -9.68
CA GLY A 105 4.39 -6.69 -10.80
C GLY A 105 3.09 -5.91 -10.58
N HIS A 106 3.07 -4.93 -9.68
CA HIS A 106 1.94 -4.01 -9.60
C HIS A 106 1.96 -3.05 -10.80
N HIS A 107 0.89 -3.05 -11.59
CA HIS A 107 0.76 -2.19 -12.77
C HIS A 107 0.36 -0.75 -12.42
N ALA A 108 -0.35 -0.57 -11.30
CA ALA A 108 -0.76 0.75 -10.82
C ALA A 108 -0.60 0.88 -9.31
N VAL A 109 -0.25 2.10 -8.88
CA VAL A 109 -0.15 2.49 -7.47
C VAL A 109 -0.90 3.81 -7.26
N LEU A 110 -2.04 3.75 -6.60
CA LEU A 110 -2.93 4.89 -6.39
C LEU A 110 -2.63 5.52 -5.02
N ARG A 111 -2.06 6.74 -5.05
CA ARG A 111 -1.70 7.52 -3.87
C ARG A 111 -2.95 8.09 -3.20
N GLN A 112 -3.19 7.70 -1.95
CA GLN A 112 -4.08 8.42 -1.05
C GLN A 112 -3.30 9.59 -0.43
N THR A 113 -3.60 10.85 -0.75
CA THR A 113 -4.59 11.34 -1.73
C THR A 113 -3.92 12.44 -2.55
N PHE A 114 -4.48 12.76 -3.71
CA PHE A 114 -4.07 13.95 -4.44
C PHE A 114 -4.23 15.22 -3.59
N ALA A 115 -5.40 15.43 -2.98
CA ALA A 115 -5.72 16.60 -2.17
C ALA A 115 -6.43 16.21 -0.86
N HIS A 116 -6.30 17.06 0.16
CA HIS A 116 -6.85 16.95 1.52
C HIS A 116 -6.14 15.94 2.45
N SER A 117 -6.13 16.25 3.75
CA SER A 117 -5.51 15.44 4.82
C SER A 117 -3.98 15.53 4.88
N SER A 118 -3.36 14.99 5.94
CA SER A 118 -1.92 15.18 6.19
C SER A 118 -1.01 14.41 5.25
N TYR A 119 -1.57 13.50 4.45
CA TYR A 119 -0.86 12.67 3.49
C TYR A 119 -1.09 13.07 2.03
N SER A 120 -1.68 14.23 1.79
CA SER A 120 -1.94 14.72 0.43
C SER A 120 -0.66 15.01 -0.34
N VAL A 121 -0.77 15.01 -1.66
CA VAL A 121 0.31 15.46 -2.55
C VAL A 121 0.29 16.97 -2.70
N ILE A 122 -0.91 17.57 -2.75
CA ILE A 122 -1.14 19.02 -2.80
C ILE A 122 -2.17 19.46 -1.75
#